data_AF-A0A7K3HDV9-F1
#
_entry.id   AF-A0A7K3HDV9-F1
#
_cell.length_a   1.000
_cell.length_b   1.000
_cell.length_c   1.000
_cell.angle_alpha   90.00
_cell.angle_beta   90.00
_cell.angle_gamma   90.00
#
_symmetry.space_group_name_H-M   'P 1'
#
loop_
_entity.id
_entity.type
_entity.pdbx_description
1 polymer ?
#
loop_
_entity_poly.entity_id
_entity_poly.type
_entity_poly.pdbx_seq_one_letter_code
_entity_poly.pdbx_strand_id
1 'polypeptide(L)'
;SVGRERLRLLPPAPDGVTAYALAPGERSTELWRVHGGPAGPERVTEIPGHCSGGAWLDRDGHLLALDRTVDGRTKTITVQLRHGGETSPLLRITEDSDDRLLLADPDSGLLLLRSNAPGHDRLGW
;
A
#
# COMPACT_ATOMS: atom_id res chain seq x y z
N SER A 1 4.03 6.07 23.88
CA SER A 1 3.73 5.40 22.60
C SER A 1 3.14 4.06 22.94
N VAL A 2 1.86 3.80 22.64
CA VAL A 2 1.31 2.45 22.76
C VAL A 2 2.06 1.59 21.74
N GLY A 3 2.69 0.51 22.19
CA GLY A 3 3.50 -0.35 21.32
C GLY A 3 2.68 -0.85 20.14
N ARG A 4 3.23 -0.75 18.92
CA ARG A 4 2.64 -1.40 17.74
C ARG A 4 2.99 -2.88 17.83
N GLU A 5 2.04 -3.72 18.24
CA GLU A 5 2.30 -5.15 18.52
C GLU A 5 2.28 -6.03 17.26
N ARG A 6 1.95 -5.46 16.10
CA ARG A 6 1.83 -6.19 14.83
C ARG A 6 2.68 -5.55 13.76
N LEU A 7 3.39 -6.41 13.03
CA LEU A 7 4.11 -6.05 11.82
C LEU A 7 3.71 -7.04 10.71
N ARG A 8 3.44 -6.53 9.50
CA ARG A 8 3.18 -7.36 8.32
C ARG A 8 4.19 -7.01 7.24
N LEU A 9 4.98 -8.00 6.80
CA LEU A 9 5.85 -7.84 5.64
C LEU A 9 5.01 -7.59 4.37
N LEU A 10 5.49 -6.69 3.52
CA LEU A 10 4.98 -6.48 2.18
C LEU A 10 5.57 -7.53 1.22
N PRO A 11 4.98 -7.72 0.02
CA PRO A 11 5.62 -8.54 -1.01
C PRO A 11 7.07 -8.10 -1.26
N PRO A 12 7.97 -9.03 -1.66
CA PRO A 12 9.36 -8.70 -1.95
C PRO A 12 9.47 -7.50 -2.89
N ALA A 13 10.34 -6.55 -2.59
CA ALA A 13 10.58 -5.42 -3.47
C ALA A 13 11.20 -5.91 -4.79
N PRO A 14 10.79 -5.37 -5.95
CA PRO A 14 11.34 -5.74 -7.25
C PRO A 14 12.85 -5.54 -7.38
N ASP A 15 13.43 -4.62 -6.61
CA ASP A 15 14.88 -4.38 -6.57
C ASP A 15 15.70 -5.57 -6.01
N GLY A 16 15.04 -6.54 -5.38
CA GLY A 16 15.66 -7.74 -4.80
C GLY A 16 16.55 -7.49 -3.58
N VAL A 17 16.64 -6.26 -3.09
CA VAL A 17 17.57 -5.85 -2.03
C VAL A 17 16.90 -5.15 -0.85
N THR A 18 15.69 -4.64 -1.04
CA THR A 18 14.94 -3.92 -0.01
C THR A 18 13.75 -4.74 0.48
N ALA A 19 13.41 -4.60 1.76
CA ALA A 19 12.19 -5.18 2.31
C ALA A 19 11.42 -4.14 3.11
N TYR A 20 10.10 -4.17 2.99
CA TYR A 20 9.21 -3.23 3.64
C TYR A 20 8.15 -3.94 4.47
N ALA A 21 7.60 -3.23 5.47
CA ALA A 21 6.60 -3.74 6.36
C ALA A 21 5.62 -2.65 6.79
N LEU A 22 4.40 -3.07 7.13
CA LEU A 22 3.37 -2.21 7.69
C LEU A 22 3.19 -2.52 9.17
N ALA A 23 3.23 -1.48 9.99
CA ALA A 23 2.92 -1.54 11.42
C ALA A 23 1.63 -0.74 11.65
N PRO A 24 0.46 -1.40 11.68
CA PRO A 24 -0.80 -0.72 11.97
C PRO A 24 -0.82 -0.28 13.44
N GLY A 25 -1.48 0.84 13.72
CA GLY A 25 -2.20 0.94 14.97
C GLY A 25 -3.44 1.79 14.83
N GLU A 26 -3.84 2.50 15.87
CA GLU A 26 -5.25 2.86 16.07
C GLU A 26 -5.91 3.65 14.93
N ARG A 27 -5.23 4.67 14.38
CA ARG A 27 -5.80 5.55 13.34
C ARG A 27 -4.86 5.76 12.14
N SER A 28 -3.75 5.05 12.12
CA SER A 28 -2.68 5.21 11.14
C SER A 28 -1.90 3.91 10.98
N THR A 29 -1.18 3.81 9.86
CA THR A 29 -0.26 2.73 9.58
C THR A 29 1.10 3.29 9.28
N GLU A 30 2.12 2.82 9.99
CA GLU A 30 3.50 3.17 9.69
C GLU A 30 4.05 2.23 8.63
N LEU A 31 4.67 2.80 7.61
CA LEU A 31 5.45 2.06 6.62
C LEU A 31 6.92 2.08 7.03
N TRP A 32 7.50 0.90 7.13
CA TRP A 32 8.88 0.67 7.55
C TRP A 32 9.67 0.05 6.42
N ARG A 33 10.91 0.49 6.22
CA ARG A 33 11.95 -0.24 5.51
C ARG A 33 12.67 -1.10 6.53
N VAL A 34 12.56 -2.41 6.43
CA VAL A 34 13.12 -3.36 7.41
C VAL A 34 14.43 -3.99 6.96
N HIS A 35 14.77 -3.88 5.68
CA HIS A 35 16.06 -4.27 5.09
C HIS A 35 16.42 -3.34 3.93
N GLY A 36 17.71 -3.17 3.65
CA GLY A 36 18.21 -2.32 2.55
C GLY A 36 18.37 -0.83 2.90
N GLY A 37 18.24 -0.46 4.18
CA GLY A 37 18.53 0.89 4.70
C GLY A 37 19.96 1.02 5.26
N PRO A 38 20.46 2.25 5.46
CA PRO A 38 21.79 2.50 6.01
C PRO A 38 21.97 2.02 7.46
N ALA A 39 20.90 1.95 8.27
CA ALA A 39 21.00 1.54 9.66
C ALA A 39 19.73 0.82 10.17
N GLY A 40 19.63 -0.49 9.88
CA GLY A 40 18.57 -1.35 10.41
C GLY A 40 17.16 -0.92 9.95
N PRO A 41 16.10 -1.31 10.69
CA PRO A 41 14.74 -0.90 10.38
C PRO A 41 14.50 0.60 10.55
N GLU A 42 13.98 1.24 9.51
CA GLU A 42 13.74 2.68 9.46
C GLU A 42 12.28 2.96 9.08
N ARG A 43 11.62 3.86 9.81
CA ARG A 43 10.28 4.32 9.44
C ARG A 43 10.40 5.24 8.21
N VAL A 44 9.71 4.88 7.14
CA VAL A 44 9.63 5.68 5.90
C VAL A 44 8.63 6.81 6.08
N THR A 45 7.40 6.47 6.46
CA THR A 45 6.30 7.43 6.61
C THR A 45 5.20 6.88 7.52
N GLU A 46 4.32 7.76 7.98
CA GLU A 46 3.08 7.41 8.66
C GLU A 46 1.90 7.79 7.75
N ILE A 47 1.05 6.81 7.46
CA ILE A 47 -0.10 6.96 6.56
C ILE A 47 -1.36 7.00 7.41
N PRO A 48 -2.19 8.06 7.34
CA PRO A 48 -3.49 8.07 8.01
C PRO A 48 -4.37 6.91 7.55
N GLY A 49 -5.13 6.29 8.46
CA GLY A 49 -5.95 5.12 8.19
C GLY A 49 -5.21 3.77 8.27
N HIS A 50 -5.97 2.70 8.11
CA HIS A 50 -5.43 1.33 8.13
C HIS A 50 -5.02 0.91 6.72
N CYS A 51 -3.76 0.51 6.53
CA CYS A 51 -3.26 0.04 5.25
C CYS A 51 -3.21 -1.49 5.19
N SER A 52 -3.68 -2.03 4.08
CA SER A 52 -3.71 -3.44 3.73
C SER A 52 -3.19 -3.66 2.30
N GLY A 53 -3.17 -4.92 1.85
CA GLY A 53 -2.61 -5.27 0.54
C GLY A 53 -1.10 -5.01 0.45
N GLY A 54 -0.69 -4.54 -0.73
CA GLY A 54 0.69 -4.31 -1.14
C GLY A 54 0.93 -4.84 -2.54
N ALA A 55 1.14 -3.96 -3.52
CA ALA A 55 1.54 -4.34 -4.86
C ALA A 55 2.54 -3.31 -5.43
N TRP A 56 3.58 -3.79 -6.10
CA TRP A 56 4.59 -2.94 -6.70
C TRP A 56 4.15 -2.50 -8.10
N LEU A 57 4.24 -1.19 -8.37
CA LEU A 57 3.78 -0.58 -9.61
C LEU A 57 4.92 -0.22 -10.57
N ASP A 58 6.17 -0.39 -10.14
CA ASP A 58 7.34 -0.27 -11.00
C ASP A 58 8.37 -1.37 -10.68
N ARG A 59 9.31 -1.55 -11.61
CA ARG A 59 10.40 -2.55 -11.50
C ARG A 59 11.52 -2.14 -10.56
N ASP A 60 11.59 -0.86 -10.23
CA ASP A 60 12.68 -0.32 -9.45
C ASP A 60 12.37 -0.35 -7.95
N GLY A 61 11.15 -0.74 -7.55
CA GLY A 61 10.71 -0.78 -6.16
C GLY A 61 10.41 0.59 -5.55
N HIS A 62 10.06 1.59 -6.36
CA HIS A 62 9.83 2.95 -5.88
C HIS A 62 8.37 3.30 -5.65
N LEU A 63 7.46 2.69 -6.41
CA LEU A 63 6.04 2.99 -6.34
C LEU A 63 5.28 1.77 -5.82
N LEU A 64 4.70 1.92 -4.61
CA LEU A 64 3.94 0.89 -3.92
C LEU A 64 2.47 1.28 -3.87
N ALA A 65 1.57 0.37 -4.25
CA ALA A 65 0.14 0.50 -4.01
C ALA A 65 -0.26 -0.14 -2.68
N LEU A 66 -1.08 0.57 -1.91
CA LEU A 66 -1.68 0.10 -0.66
C LEU A 66 -3.18 0.37 -0.66
N ASP A 67 -3.96 -0.57 -0.11
CA ASP A 67 -5.37 -0.36 0.16
C ASP A 67 -5.52 0.32 1.52
N ARG A 68 -5.98 1.56 1.51
CA ARG A 68 -6.13 2.38 2.72
C ARG A 68 -7.59 2.50 3.11
N THR A 69 -7.91 2.09 4.33
CA THR A 69 -9.23 2.28 4.95
C THR A 69 -9.25 3.50 5.86
N VAL A 70 -10.12 4.46 5.57
CA VAL A 70 -10.42 5.65 6.39
C VAL A 70 -11.93 5.73 6.55
N ASP A 71 -12.41 5.92 7.78
CA ASP A 71 -13.84 6.02 8.11
C ASP A 71 -14.69 4.88 7.52
N GLY A 72 -14.15 3.66 7.56
CA GLY A 72 -14.79 2.45 7.04
C GLY A 72 -14.70 2.28 5.52
N ARG A 73 -14.16 3.24 4.76
CA ARG A 73 -14.05 3.17 3.31
C ARG A 73 -12.65 2.87 2.83
N THR A 74 -12.52 1.88 1.96
CA THR A 74 -11.25 1.42 1.42
C THR A 74 -11.01 2.00 0.04
N LYS A 75 -9.87 2.67 -0.15
CA LYS A 75 -9.40 3.17 -1.44
C LYS A 75 -7.94 2.81 -1.64
N THR A 76 -7.55 2.48 -2.86
CA THR A 76 -6.14 2.27 -3.17
C THR A 76 -5.41 3.60 -3.34
N ILE A 77 -4.28 3.73 -2.66
CA ILE A 77 -3.32 4.82 -2.80
C ILE A 77 -2.00 4.30 -3.35
N THR A 78 -1.21 5.19 -3.95
CA THR A 78 0.21 4.97 -4.16
C THR A 78 1.02 5.59 -3.03
N VAL A 79 2.21 5.04 -2.80
CA VAL A 79 3.24 5.55 -1.90
C VAL A 79 4.54 5.63 -2.70
N GLN A 80 5.11 6.84 -2.84
CA GLN A 80 6.35 7.09 -3.55
C GLN A 80 7.55 7.05 -2.59
N LEU A 81 8.36 5.99 -2.68
CA LEU A 81 9.41 5.69 -1.72
C LEU A 81 10.72 6.47 -1.96
N ARG A 82 10.93 7.03 -3.16
CA ARG A 82 12.11 7.90 -3.41
C ARG A 82 12.08 9.19 -2.61
N HIS A 83 10.88 9.70 -2.30
CA HIS A 83 10.68 11.02 -1.69
C HIS A 83 9.95 10.92 -0.36
N GLY A 84 10.41 10.03 0.53
CA GLY A 84 9.91 9.97 1.91
C GLY A 84 8.50 9.39 2.08
N GLY A 85 7.99 8.65 1.09
CA GLY A 85 6.71 7.96 1.20
C GLY A 85 5.50 8.86 0.98
N GLU A 86 5.60 9.86 0.10
CA GLU A 86 4.45 10.69 -0.31
C GLU A 86 3.31 9.82 -0.86
N THR A 87 2.08 10.12 -0.44
CA THR A 87 0.90 9.33 -0.85
C THR A 87 0.05 10.07 -1.87
N SER A 88 -0.50 9.34 -2.85
CA SER A 88 -1.46 9.87 -3.83
C SER A 88 -2.61 8.90 -4.07
N PRO A 89 -3.82 9.36 -4.42
CA PRO A 89 -4.91 8.47 -4.82
C PRO A 89 -4.52 7.65 -6.07
N LEU A 90 -4.90 6.37 -6.12
CA LEU A 90 -4.77 5.54 -7.32
C LEU A 90 -6.14 5.13 -7.85
N LEU A 91 -6.94 4.42 -7.05
CA LEU A 91 -8.26 3.93 -7.44
C LEU A 91 -9.35 4.62 -6.62
N ARG A 92 -10.28 5.26 -7.34
CA ARG A 92 -11.50 5.85 -6.79
C ARG A 92 -12.58 5.81 -7.87
N ILE A 93 -13.26 4.66 -7.99
CA ILE A 93 -14.23 4.44 -9.05
C ILE A 93 -15.48 5.28 -8.79
N THR A 94 -16.03 5.19 -7.58
CA THR A 94 -17.01 6.16 -7.08
C THR A 94 -16.57 6.68 -5.72
N GLU A 95 -17.20 7.74 -5.23
CA GLU A 95 -16.96 8.20 -3.85
C GLU A 95 -17.30 7.10 -2.85
N ASP A 96 -18.42 6.40 -3.11
CA ASP A 96 -18.98 5.46 -2.16
C ASP A 96 -18.46 4.03 -2.24
N SER A 97 -17.68 3.67 -3.26
CA SER A 97 -17.20 2.30 -3.37
C SER A 97 -16.10 1.95 -2.37
N ASP A 98 -15.92 0.67 -2.11
CA ASP A 98 -14.65 0.11 -1.68
C ASP A 98 -13.88 -0.33 -2.91
N ASP A 99 -12.70 0.25 -3.13
CA ASP A 99 -11.83 -0.07 -4.25
C ASP A 99 -10.53 -0.66 -3.71
N ARG A 100 -10.17 -1.85 -4.19
CA ARG A 100 -8.97 -2.59 -3.77
C ARG A 100 -8.16 -3.05 -4.96
N LEU A 101 -6.85 -2.89 -4.88
CA LEU A 101 -5.93 -3.47 -5.85
C LEU A 101 -5.49 -4.85 -5.35
N LEU A 102 -5.74 -5.88 -6.14
CA LEU A 102 -5.43 -7.26 -5.81
C LEU A 102 -4.04 -7.67 -6.31
N LEU A 103 -3.73 -7.31 -7.55
CA LEU A 103 -2.46 -7.63 -8.22
C LEU A 103 -2.08 -6.47 -9.15
N ALA A 104 -0.78 -6.32 -9.38
CA ALA A 104 -0.22 -5.47 -10.41
C ALA A 104 0.90 -6.22 -11.12
N ASP A 105 0.97 -6.03 -12.43
CA ASP A 105 2.12 -6.42 -13.24
C ASP A 105 2.78 -5.16 -13.80
N PRO A 106 3.93 -4.71 -13.24
CA PRO A 106 4.61 -3.52 -13.72
C PRO A 106 5.19 -3.69 -15.14
N ASP A 107 5.27 -4.91 -15.67
CA ASP A 107 5.83 -5.16 -17.01
C ASP A 107 4.81 -4.86 -18.11
N SER A 108 3.55 -5.28 -17.90
CA SER A 108 2.46 -5.05 -18.85
C SER A 108 1.62 -3.82 -18.52
N GLY A 109 1.73 -3.29 -17.29
CA GLY A 109 0.84 -2.26 -16.76
C GLY A 109 -0.55 -2.79 -16.38
N LEU A 110 -0.74 -4.12 -16.38
CA LEU A 110 -2.00 -4.74 -15.98
C LEU A 110 -2.23 -4.60 -14.48
N LEU A 111 -3.44 -4.20 -14.10
CA LEU A 111 -3.90 -4.17 -12.72
C LEU A 111 -5.08 -5.12 -12.59
N LEU A 112 -5.18 -5.87 -11.50
CA LEU A 112 -6.40 -6.58 -11.14
C LEU A 112 -6.99 -5.91 -9.90
N LEU A 113 -8.22 -5.45 -9.99
CA LEU A 113 -8.91 -4.74 -8.91
C LEU A 113 -10.23 -5.39 -8.56
N ARG A 114 -10.67 -5.15 -7.33
CA ARG A 114 -12.02 -5.44 -6.83
C ARG A 114 -12.70 -4.13 -6.46
N SER A 115 -13.94 -3.96 -6.91
CA SER A 115 -14.78 -2.84 -6.51
C SER A 115 -16.24 -3.23 -6.36
N ASN A 116 -16.93 -2.58 -5.43
CA ASN A 116 -18.38 -2.69 -5.28
C ASN A 116 -19.14 -1.49 -5.89
N ALA A 117 -18.48 -0.62 -6.66
CA ALA A 117 -19.10 0.55 -7.30
C ALA A 117 -20.43 0.24 -8.06
N PRO A 118 -20.59 -0.93 -8.71
CA PRO A 118 -21.86 -1.30 -9.36
C PRO A 118 -22.98 -1.76 -8.41
N GLY A 119 -22.79 -1.71 -7.08
CA GLY A 119 -23.74 -2.17 -6.05
C GLY A 119 -23.40 -3.53 -5.42
N HIS A 120 -22.41 -4.25 -5.96
CA HIS A 120 -21.88 -5.50 -5.44
C HIS A 120 -20.46 -5.73 -5.94
N ASP A 121 -19.71 -6.59 -5.26
CA ASP A 121 -18.31 -6.86 -5.61
C ASP A 121 -18.16 -7.39 -7.04
N ARG A 122 -17.28 -6.72 -7.80
CA ARG A 122 -16.84 -7.10 -9.14
C ARG A 122 -15.32 -7.07 -9.22
N LEU A 123 -14.77 -8.01 -9.99
CA LEU A 123 -13.39 -7.95 -10.43
C LEU A 123 -13.31 -7.22 -11.77
N GLY A 124 -12.25 -6.44 -11.95
CA GLY A 124 -11.92 -5.74 -13.19
C GLY A 124 -10.42 -5.63 -13.38
N TRP A 125 -10.01 -5.25 -14.58
CA TRP A 125 -8.62 -5.03 -14.97
C TRP A 125 -8.50 -3.89 -15.98
#